data_AF-A0A958M8E3-F1
#
_entry.id   AF-A0A958M8E3-F1
#
_cell.length_a   1.000
_cell.length_b   1.000
_cell.length_c   1.000
_cell.angle_alpha   90.00
_cell.angle_beta   90.00
_cell.angle_gamma   90.00
#
_symmetry.space_group_name_H-M   'P 1'
#
loop_
_entity.id
_entity.type
_entity.pdbx_description
1 polymer ?
#
loop_
_entity_poly.entity_id
_entity_poly.type
_entity_poly.pdbx_seq_one_letter_code
_entity_poly.pdbx_strand_id
1 'polypeptide(L)'
;MKTIHYNVIGMMSGTSLDGIDLAEIGFAVDNGWRFEIKSAETIPYSVSWRKKLQAAVQLSPAELEALDAEYSVFLAEVIAGFIRRNNINTIDAVCTHGHTVFHQPQKGITLQIGNTPELARRLGHTVVCDFRTQDVALGGQGAPLVPIGDRLLFPQYDYCLNLGGFANVSFDDERGNRIAFDICPANIVLNHYASQLGKTYDRAGKEASAGKVNRQLLDALNRLEFYALPPPKSLGIEWVKAAFLPRVAEDIAVRDILCTLVKHIAMQISGVFKKGA
;
A
#
# COMPACT_ATOMS: atom_id res chain seq x y z
N MET A 1 32.87 9.19 -10.71
CA MET A 1 31.66 9.93 -11.13
C MET A 1 31.27 10.89 -10.03
N LYS A 2 30.64 12.03 -10.36
CA LYS A 2 30.16 13.00 -9.36
C LYS A 2 28.86 12.47 -8.75
N THR A 3 28.79 12.35 -7.42
CA THR A 3 27.54 11.99 -6.72
C THR A 3 26.52 13.12 -6.88
N ILE A 4 25.30 12.77 -7.29
CA ILE A 4 24.16 13.68 -7.37
C ILE A 4 23.33 13.52 -6.11
N HIS A 5 22.87 14.63 -5.54
CA HIS A 5 22.03 14.62 -4.35
C HIS A 5 20.66 15.21 -4.68
N TYR A 6 19.61 14.59 -4.13
CA TYR A 6 18.25 15.10 -4.17
C TYR A 6 17.68 15.16 -2.76
N ASN A 7 16.91 16.18 -2.44
CA ASN A 7 16.06 16.24 -1.26
C ASN A 7 14.61 16.36 -1.70
N VAL A 8 13.80 15.35 -1.41
CA VAL A 8 12.40 15.30 -1.85
C VAL A 8 11.47 15.07 -0.68
N ILE A 9 10.23 15.47 -0.86
CA ILE A 9 9.14 15.14 0.07
C ILE A 9 8.22 14.14 -0.62
N GLY A 10 8.12 12.93 -0.08
CA GLY A 10 7.11 11.96 -0.49
C GLY A 10 5.82 12.18 0.29
N MET A 11 4.68 12.13 -0.41
CA MET A 11 3.35 12.15 0.19
C MET A 11 2.46 11.02 -0.36
N MET A 12 1.82 10.30 0.55
CA MET A 12 0.92 9.20 0.24
C MET A 12 -0.40 9.33 1.02
N SER A 13 -1.52 9.11 0.33
CA SER A 13 -2.85 8.94 0.93
C SER A 13 -3.45 7.60 0.50
N GLY A 14 -3.39 6.61 1.39
CA GLY A 14 -3.94 5.28 1.15
C GLY A 14 -5.46 5.24 1.18
N THR A 15 -6.04 4.18 0.61
CA THR A 15 -7.48 3.90 0.63
C THR A 15 -8.02 3.50 2.00
N SER A 16 -7.14 3.26 2.98
CA SER A 16 -7.54 3.01 4.38
C SER A 16 -8.11 4.24 5.07
N LEU A 17 -7.90 5.45 4.53
CA LEU A 17 -8.38 6.72 5.09
C LEU A 17 -7.88 7.00 6.51
N ASP A 18 -6.72 6.44 6.87
CA ASP A 18 -6.10 6.66 8.18
C ASP A 18 -5.52 8.07 8.27
N GLY A 19 -4.84 8.53 7.21
CA GLY A 19 -4.20 9.84 7.15
C GLY A 19 -3.41 10.11 5.87
N ILE A 20 -2.58 11.14 5.95
CA ILE A 20 -1.59 11.54 4.95
C ILE A 20 -0.21 11.20 5.52
N ASP A 21 0.50 10.28 4.87
CA ASP A 21 1.87 9.95 5.20
C ASP A 21 2.81 10.91 4.46
N LEU A 22 3.75 11.49 5.20
CA LEU A 22 4.76 12.42 4.70
C LEU A 22 6.15 11.93 5.09
N ALA A 23 7.09 12.03 4.16
CA ALA A 23 8.50 11.75 4.45
C ALA A 23 9.41 12.71 3.68
N GLU A 24 10.35 13.33 4.38
CA GLU A 24 11.50 13.99 3.76
C GLU A 24 12.61 12.96 3.54
N ILE A 25 13.07 12.84 2.30
CA ILE A 25 14.03 11.83 1.90
C ILE A 25 15.17 12.49 1.15
N GLY A 26 16.38 12.30 1.67
CA GLY A 26 17.61 12.60 0.95
C GLY A 26 18.02 11.40 0.11
N PHE A 27 18.23 11.60 -1.20
CA PHE A 27 18.82 10.61 -2.09
C PHE A 27 20.23 11.01 -2.49
N ALA A 28 21.12 10.03 -2.62
CA ALA A 28 22.43 10.16 -3.22
C ALA A 28 22.58 9.13 -4.34
N VAL A 29 22.99 9.59 -5.51
CA VAL A 29 23.09 8.76 -6.72
C VAL A 29 24.52 8.83 -7.26
N ASP A 30 25.17 7.67 -7.32
CA ASP A 30 26.48 7.49 -7.96
C ASP A 30 26.49 6.20 -8.81
N ASN A 31 27.04 5.10 -8.30
CA ASN A 31 26.97 3.76 -8.91
C ASN A 31 25.73 2.97 -8.43
N GLY A 32 24.89 3.59 -7.62
CA GLY A 32 23.64 3.05 -7.10
C GLY A 32 22.85 4.14 -6.37
N TRP A 33 21.67 3.78 -5.89
CA TRP A 33 20.85 4.67 -5.08
C TRP A 33 21.13 4.44 -3.60
N ARG A 34 21.32 5.52 -2.86
CA ARG A 34 21.31 5.55 -1.40
C ARG A 34 20.27 6.54 -0.95
N PHE A 35 19.63 6.26 0.19
CA PHE A 35 18.62 7.14 0.75
C PHE A 35 18.76 7.28 2.26
N GLU A 36 18.23 8.39 2.77
CA GLU A 36 18.09 8.67 4.19
C GLU A 36 16.71 9.29 4.41
N ILE A 37 15.92 8.72 5.31
CA ILE A 37 14.68 9.33 5.79
C ILE A 37 15.05 10.31 6.89
N LYS A 38 14.90 11.61 6.62
CA LYS A 38 15.28 12.68 7.54
C LYS A 38 14.18 12.99 8.54
N SER A 39 12.95 13.01 8.05
CA SER A 39 11.75 13.21 8.85
C SER A 39 10.58 12.45 8.22
N ALA A 40 9.68 11.92 9.05
CA ALA A 40 8.46 11.26 8.59
C ALA A 40 7.35 11.43 9.63
N GLU A 41 6.13 11.67 9.16
CA GLU A 41 4.94 11.73 10.02
C GLU A 41 3.69 11.29 9.26
N THR A 42 2.70 10.82 10.01
CA THR A 42 1.34 10.58 9.50
C THR A 42 0.40 11.60 10.10
N ILE A 43 -0.25 12.40 9.26
CA ILE A 43 -1.28 13.35 9.67
C ILE A 43 -2.65 12.69 9.54
N PRO A 44 -3.37 12.40 10.64
CA PRO A 44 -4.64 11.71 10.56
C PRO A 44 -5.70 12.57 9.87
N TYR A 45 -6.54 11.95 9.05
CA TYR A 45 -7.69 12.67 8.49
C TYR A 45 -8.68 13.07 9.57
N SER A 46 -9.27 14.25 9.40
CA SER A 46 -10.48 14.60 10.13
C SER A 46 -11.64 13.70 9.72
N VAL A 47 -12.66 13.59 10.58
CA VAL A 47 -13.89 12.84 10.27
C VAL A 47 -14.55 13.37 8.99
N SER A 48 -14.47 14.68 8.75
CA SER A 48 -15.00 15.31 7.52
C SER A 48 -14.28 14.82 6.27
N TRP A 49 -12.94 14.83 6.28
CA TRP A 49 -12.15 14.36 5.13
C TRP A 49 -12.34 12.88 4.85
N ARG A 50 -12.40 12.05 5.90
CA ARG A 50 -12.71 10.62 5.72
C ARG A 50 -14.04 10.43 4.99
N LYS A 51 -15.09 11.15 5.40
CA LYS A 51 -16.41 11.06 4.75
C LYS A 51 -16.37 11.54 3.30
N LYS A 52 -15.72 12.67 3.02
CA LYS A 52 -15.59 13.21 1.65
C LYS A 52 -14.88 12.22 0.72
N LEU A 53 -13.71 11.72 1.13
CA LEU A 53 -12.91 10.80 0.33
C LEU A 53 -13.61 9.44 0.16
N GLN A 54 -14.29 8.94 1.20
CA GLN A 54 -15.07 7.71 1.11
C GLN A 54 -16.23 7.82 0.09
N ALA A 55 -16.86 8.98 0.00
CA ALA A 55 -17.95 9.24 -0.93
C ALA A 55 -17.48 9.55 -2.37
N ALA A 56 -16.19 9.82 -2.58
CA ALA A 56 -15.64 10.32 -3.85
C ALA A 56 -15.99 9.43 -5.05
N VAL A 57 -16.05 8.11 -4.85
CA VAL A 57 -16.37 7.13 -5.91
C VAL A 57 -17.82 7.22 -6.43
N GLN A 58 -18.70 7.89 -5.70
CA GLN A 58 -20.12 8.07 -6.05
C GLN A 58 -20.42 9.47 -6.60
N LEU A 59 -19.43 10.37 -6.62
CA LEU A 59 -19.62 11.74 -7.08
C LEU A 59 -19.80 11.81 -8.60
N SER A 60 -20.59 12.77 -9.06
CA SER A 60 -20.60 13.16 -10.46
C SER A 60 -19.25 13.77 -10.87
N PRO A 61 -18.92 13.82 -12.18
CA PRO A 61 -17.65 14.39 -12.64
C PRO A 61 -17.39 15.82 -12.14
N ALA A 62 -18.41 16.69 -12.12
CA ALA A 62 -18.27 18.07 -11.66
C ALA A 62 -18.03 18.16 -10.14
N GLU A 63 -18.71 17.33 -9.35
CA GLU A 63 -18.47 17.25 -7.90
C GLU A 63 -17.09 16.68 -7.58
N LEU A 64 -16.62 15.73 -8.38
CA LEU A 64 -15.30 15.13 -8.22
C LEU A 64 -14.18 16.11 -8.56
N GLU A 65 -14.35 16.91 -9.61
CA GLU A 65 -13.43 18.01 -9.95
C GLU A 65 -13.37 19.05 -8.82
N ALA A 66 -14.53 19.41 -8.24
CA ALA A 66 -14.57 20.31 -7.09
C ALA A 66 -13.86 19.71 -5.87
N LEU A 67 -14.05 18.41 -5.61
CA LEU A 67 -13.36 17.70 -4.53
C LEU A 67 -11.84 17.62 -4.77
N ASP A 68 -11.41 17.40 -6.01
CA ASP A 68 -9.98 17.36 -6.38
C ASP A 68 -9.29 18.71 -6.12
N ALA A 69 -9.93 19.80 -6.53
CA ALA A 69 -9.46 21.15 -6.24
C ALA A 69 -9.39 21.40 -4.72
N GLU A 70 -10.46 21.08 -3.97
CA GLU A 70 -10.50 21.26 -2.52
C GLU A 70 -9.40 20.44 -1.82
N TYR A 71 -9.24 19.18 -2.24
CA TYR A 71 -8.27 18.27 -1.65
C TYR A 71 -6.83 18.69 -1.98
N SER A 72 -6.56 19.19 -3.18
CA SER A 72 -5.26 19.75 -3.56
C SER A 72 -4.86 20.94 -2.67
N VAL A 73 -5.82 21.82 -2.34
CA VAL A 73 -5.60 22.92 -1.40
C VAL A 73 -5.26 22.40 0.00
N PHE A 74 -6.02 21.42 0.49
CA PHE A 74 -5.78 20.80 1.79
C PHE A 74 -4.41 20.10 1.87
N LEU A 75 -4.03 19.35 0.84
CA LEU A 75 -2.71 18.73 0.76
C LEU A 75 -1.58 19.76 0.79
N ALA A 76 -1.74 20.89 0.09
CA ALA A 76 -0.77 21.97 0.10
C ALA A 76 -0.56 22.52 1.52
N GLU A 77 -1.64 22.70 2.28
CA GLU A 77 -1.57 23.16 3.68
C GLU A 77 -0.88 22.14 4.60
N VAL A 78 -1.21 20.86 4.44
CA VAL A 78 -0.62 19.76 5.22
C VAL A 78 0.88 19.64 4.95
N ILE A 79 1.28 19.62 3.67
CA ILE A 79 2.67 19.54 3.23
C ILE A 79 3.46 20.78 3.69
N ALA A 80 2.91 22.00 3.50
CA ALA A 80 3.54 23.22 4.00
C ALA A 80 3.70 23.22 5.52
N GLY A 81 2.75 22.64 6.25
CA GLY A 81 2.84 22.40 7.68
C GLY A 81 4.03 21.50 8.06
N PHE A 82 4.20 20.38 7.36
CA PHE A 82 5.31 19.44 7.56
C PHE A 82 6.67 20.09 7.26
N ILE A 83 6.78 20.82 6.16
CA ILE A 83 7.97 21.59 5.77
C ILE A 83 8.39 22.55 6.90
N ARG A 84 7.42 23.34 7.42
CA ARG A 84 7.69 24.29 8.50
C ARG A 84 8.07 23.60 9.80
N ARG A 85 7.35 22.55 10.21
CA ARG A 85 7.62 21.82 11.47
C ARG A 85 9.02 21.22 11.51
N ASN A 86 9.50 20.72 10.37
CA ASN A 86 10.81 20.07 10.25
C ASN A 86 11.92 21.03 9.79
N ASN A 87 11.62 22.32 9.59
CA ASN A 87 12.57 23.33 9.10
C ASN A 87 13.27 22.92 7.81
N ILE A 88 12.52 22.37 6.86
CA ILE A 88 13.05 21.87 5.59
C ILE A 88 13.33 23.06 4.66
N ASN A 89 14.61 23.33 4.38
CA ASN A 89 15.04 24.53 3.64
C ASN A 89 15.42 24.25 2.18
N THR A 90 15.58 22.99 1.78
CA THR A 90 16.01 22.61 0.43
C THR A 90 15.11 21.50 -0.05
N ILE A 91 14.37 21.74 -1.14
CA ILE A 91 13.42 20.77 -1.69
C ILE A 91 13.56 20.83 -3.21
N ASP A 92 14.04 19.74 -3.80
CA ASP A 92 14.13 19.59 -5.25
C ASP A 92 12.77 19.26 -5.86
N ALA A 93 11.98 18.45 -5.16
CA ALA A 93 10.61 18.10 -5.56
C ALA A 93 9.73 17.66 -4.39
N VAL A 94 8.42 17.88 -4.55
CA VAL A 94 7.36 17.26 -3.75
C VAL A 94 6.71 16.19 -4.61
N CYS A 95 6.85 14.94 -4.21
CA CYS A 95 6.34 13.76 -4.90
C CYS A 95 5.04 13.29 -4.23
N THR A 96 3.90 13.41 -4.91
CA THR A 96 2.58 13.09 -4.35
C THR A 96 1.88 12.00 -5.15
N HIS A 97 1.43 10.96 -4.46
CA HIS A 97 0.49 10.01 -5.04
C HIS A 97 -0.91 10.62 -5.20
N GLY A 98 -1.32 11.50 -4.28
CA GLY A 98 -2.71 11.93 -4.13
C GLY A 98 -3.56 10.84 -3.45
N HIS A 99 -4.87 10.86 -3.68
CA HIS A 99 -5.81 9.86 -3.16
C HIS A 99 -6.50 9.14 -4.32
N THR A 100 -6.43 7.80 -4.33
CA THR A 100 -7.07 7.00 -5.38
C THR A 100 -8.59 7.02 -5.25
N VAL A 101 -9.27 7.51 -6.29
CA VAL A 101 -10.74 7.41 -6.41
C VAL A 101 -11.11 6.24 -7.31
N PHE A 102 -10.46 6.12 -8.48
CA PHE A 102 -10.71 5.01 -9.40
C PHE A 102 -9.43 4.24 -9.71
N HIS A 103 -9.57 2.91 -9.75
CA HIS A 103 -8.51 2.01 -10.20
C HIS A 103 -9.13 0.78 -10.86
N GLN A 104 -9.27 0.85 -12.18
CA GLN A 104 -9.83 -0.18 -13.05
C GLN A 104 -8.92 -0.33 -14.28
N PRO A 105 -7.67 -0.80 -14.10
CA PRO A 105 -6.67 -0.89 -15.19
C PRO A 105 -7.12 -1.75 -16.37
N GLN A 106 -7.95 -2.77 -16.13
CA GLN A 106 -8.59 -3.59 -17.17
C GLN A 106 -9.50 -2.78 -18.12
N LYS A 107 -9.95 -1.59 -17.69
CA LYS A 107 -10.69 -0.64 -18.52
C LYS A 107 -9.82 0.55 -18.96
N GLY A 108 -8.53 0.55 -18.64
CA GLY A 108 -7.63 1.67 -18.85
C GLY A 108 -7.91 2.88 -17.94
N ILE A 109 -8.60 2.69 -16.82
CA ILE A 109 -9.03 3.81 -15.95
C ILE A 109 -8.24 3.80 -14.64
N THR A 110 -7.58 4.91 -14.34
CA THR A 110 -7.12 5.21 -12.99
C THR A 110 -7.25 6.71 -12.73
N LEU A 111 -7.58 7.09 -11.49
CA LEU A 111 -7.69 8.49 -11.08
C LEU A 111 -7.21 8.64 -9.65
N GLN A 112 -6.27 9.56 -9.46
CA GLN A 112 -5.84 10.04 -8.16
C GLN A 112 -6.11 11.54 -8.07
N ILE A 113 -6.95 11.93 -7.10
CA ILE A 113 -7.22 13.35 -6.81
C ILE A 113 -6.16 13.91 -5.86
N GLY A 114 -6.08 15.23 -5.75
CA GLY A 114 -5.08 15.94 -4.96
C GLY A 114 -3.80 16.24 -5.73
N ASN A 115 -3.88 16.26 -7.06
CA ASN A 115 -2.72 16.39 -7.96
C ASN A 115 -2.88 17.56 -8.96
N THR A 116 -3.72 18.54 -8.64
CA THR A 116 -3.95 19.70 -9.54
C THR A 116 -2.76 20.67 -9.57
N PRO A 117 -2.61 21.49 -10.64
CA PRO A 117 -1.57 22.53 -10.71
C PRO A 117 -1.57 23.52 -9.53
N GLU A 118 -2.72 23.68 -8.88
CA GLU A 118 -2.88 24.52 -7.70
C GLU A 118 -2.00 24.08 -6.53
N LEU A 119 -1.76 22.77 -6.38
CA LEU A 119 -0.87 22.23 -5.36
C LEU A 119 0.55 22.78 -5.50
N ALA A 120 1.11 22.71 -6.72
CA ALA A 120 2.45 23.23 -7.01
C ALA A 120 2.52 24.75 -6.80
N ARG A 121 1.49 25.49 -7.25
CA ARG A 121 1.42 26.95 -7.11
C ARG A 121 1.42 27.38 -5.64
N ARG A 122 0.71 26.66 -4.77
CA ARG A 122 0.64 26.97 -3.34
C ARG A 122 1.90 26.59 -2.58
N LEU A 123 2.52 25.47 -2.95
CA LEU A 123 3.76 25.04 -2.33
C LEU A 123 4.96 25.88 -2.76
N GLY A 124 4.93 26.45 -3.97
CA GLY A 124 6.07 27.15 -4.55
C GLY A 124 7.24 26.20 -4.89
N HIS A 125 6.93 24.91 -5.07
CA HIS A 125 7.89 23.86 -5.38
C HIS A 125 7.46 23.08 -6.61
N THR A 126 8.44 22.45 -7.28
CA THR A 126 8.16 21.43 -8.30
C THR A 126 7.39 20.28 -7.66
N VAL A 127 6.27 19.90 -8.27
CA VAL A 127 5.45 18.77 -7.85
C VAL A 127 5.53 17.68 -8.91
N VAL A 128 5.86 16.46 -8.49
CA VAL A 128 5.82 15.25 -9.33
C VAL A 128 4.66 14.40 -8.83
N CYS A 129 3.73 14.06 -9.71
CA CYS A 129 2.48 13.40 -9.32
C CYS A 129 1.95 12.50 -10.45
N ASP A 130 0.78 11.91 -10.23
CA ASP A 130 0.07 11.09 -11.23
C ASP A 130 0.88 9.88 -11.77
N PHE A 131 1.54 9.17 -10.84
CA PHE A 131 2.47 8.09 -11.17
C PHE A 131 1.83 6.89 -11.89
N ARG A 132 0.50 6.72 -11.81
CA ARG A 132 -0.19 5.51 -12.31
C ARG A 132 -0.72 5.65 -13.72
N THR A 133 -1.11 6.86 -14.13
CA THR A 133 -1.83 7.08 -15.39
C THR A 133 -1.02 6.64 -16.60
N GLN A 134 0.27 6.95 -16.64
CA GLN A 134 1.13 6.55 -17.75
C GLN A 134 1.31 5.03 -17.84
N ASP A 135 1.48 4.34 -16.71
CA ASP A 135 1.61 2.88 -16.69
C ASP A 135 0.34 2.20 -17.23
N VAL A 136 -0.84 2.65 -16.77
CA VAL A 136 -2.14 2.16 -17.25
C VAL A 136 -2.35 2.44 -18.74
N ALA A 137 -1.97 3.64 -19.22
CA ALA A 137 -2.07 4.01 -20.63
C ALA A 137 -1.18 3.14 -21.55
N LEU A 138 -0.08 2.61 -21.03
CA LEU A 138 0.82 1.69 -21.74
C LEU A 138 0.42 0.21 -21.60
N GLY A 139 -0.74 -0.08 -20.99
CA GLY A 139 -1.26 -1.44 -20.79
C GLY A 139 -0.79 -2.12 -19.51
N GLY A 140 -0.07 -1.39 -18.64
CA GLY A 140 0.27 -1.82 -17.29
C GLY A 140 -0.93 -1.81 -16.35
N GLN A 141 -0.71 -2.25 -15.10
CA GLN A 141 -1.78 -2.31 -14.08
C GLN A 141 -1.88 -1.01 -13.27
N GLY A 142 -0.91 -0.10 -13.36
CA GLY A 142 -0.79 1.09 -12.52
C GLY A 142 -0.41 0.79 -11.07
N ALA A 143 -0.19 -0.47 -10.72
CA ALA A 143 0.10 -0.96 -9.37
C ALA A 143 0.60 -2.42 -9.40
N PRO A 144 1.43 -2.85 -8.42
CA PRO A 144 2.22 -2.01 -7.52
C PRO A 144 3.41 -1.36 -8.25
N LEU A 145 3.68 -0.08 -7.99
CA LEU A 145 4.85 0.64 -8.55
C LEU A 145 6.11 0.50 -7.68
N VAL A 146 5.94 0.02 -6.45
CA VAL A 146 6.99 -0.18 -5.44
C VAL A 146 8.14 -1.12 -5.87
N PRO A 147 7.93 -2.18 -6.69
CA PRO A 147 8.98 -3.16 -6.97
C PRO A 147 10.27 -2.59 -7.55
N ILE A 148 10.23 -1.52 -8.34
CA ILE A 148 11.47 -0.90 -8.85
C ILE A 148 12.20 -0.13 -7.75
N GLY A 149 11.45 0.53 -6.85
CA GLY A 149 12.01 1.16 -5.65
C GLY A 149 12.67 0.14 -4.73
N ASP A 150 12.02 -1.00 -4.52
CA ASP A 150 12.59 -2.11 -3.75
C ASP A 150 13.94 -2.57 -4.32
N ARG A 151 14.04 -2.76 -5.63
CA ARG A 151 15.29 -3.16 -6.29
C ARG A 151 16.39 -2.11 -6.15
N LEU A 152 16.06 -0.83 -6.31
CA LEU A 152 17.04 0.25 -6.34
C LEU A 152 17.50 0.68 -4.94
N LEU A 153 16.59 0.69 -3.97
CA LEU A 153 16.82 1.22 -2.62
C LEU A 153 17.17 0.15 -1.60
N PHE A 154 16.81 -1.10 -1.85
CA PHE A 154 17.06 -2.23 -0.96
C PHE A 154 17.84 -3.38 -1.64
N PRO A 155 18.91 -3.09 -2.42
CA PRO A 155 19.62 -4.10 -3.21
C PRO A 155 20.34 -5.16 -2.35
N GLN A 156 20.49 -4.93 -1.05
CA GLN A 156 21.08 -5.87 -0.10
C GLN A 156 20.13 -6.99 0.34
N TYR A 157 18.85 -6.91 -0.03
CA TYR A 157 17.85 -7.91 0.32
C TYR A 157 17.38 -8.66 -0.93
N ASP A 158 17.31 -9.99 -0.84
CA ASP A 158 16.82 -10.83 -1.94
C ASP A 158 15.31 -10.64 -2.16
N TYR A 159 14.56 -10.38 -1.08
CA TYR A 159 13.10 -10.24 -1.09
C TYR A 159 12.66 -9.02 -0.29
N CYS A 160 11.68 -8.29 -0.82
CA CYS A 160 10.93 -7.28 -0.07
C CYS A 160 9.51 -7.79 0.14
N LEU A 161 9.11 -7.97 1.40
CA LEU A 161 7.79 -8.45 1.81
C LEU A 161 7.03 -7.32 2.49
N ASN A 162 5.83 -7.01 1.98
CA ASN A 162 4.90 -6.10 2.63
C ASN A 162 3.70 -6.87 3.18
N LEU A 163 3.36 -6.61 4.44
CA LEU A 163 2.24 -7.22 5.16
C LEU A 163 1.12 -6.20 5.36
N GLY A 164 0.47 -5.81 4.26
CA GLY A 164 -0.69 -4.93 4.28
C GLY A 164 -1.99 -5.69 4.51
N GLY A 165 -3.09 -5.21 3.92
CA GLY A 165 -4.33 -5.99 3.82
C GLY A 165 -4.10 -7.34 3.13
N PHE A 166 -3.26 -7.34 2.10
CA PHE A 166 -2.69 -8.51 1.45
C PHE A 166 -1.18 -8.55 1.72
N ALA A 167 -0.62 -9.76 1.81
CA ALA A 167 0.82 -9.97 1.77
C ALA A 167 1.28 -9.95 0.32
N ASN A 168 2.28 -9.14 -0.02
CA ASN A 168 2.88 -9.13 -1.35
C ASN A 168 4.40 -9.06 -1.27
N VAL A 169 5.03 -9.53 -2.34
CA VAL A 169 6.48 -9.68 -2.43
C VAL A 169 7.00 -9.04 -3.70
N SER A 170 8.25 -8.57 -3.65
CA SER A 170 9.03 -8.27 -4.84
C SER A 170 10.45 -8.82 -4.71
N PHE A 171 11.00 -9.38 -5.79
CA PHE A 171 12.37 -9.93 -5.86
C PHE A 171 12.86 -10.03 -7.31
N ASP A 172 14.15 -10.22 -7.51
CA ASP A 172 14.71 -10.54 -8.84
C ASP A 172 14.78 -12.06 -9.03
N ASP A 173 14.28 -12.57 -10.16
CA ASP A 173 14.42 -13.98 -10.53
C ASP A 173 15.87 -14.33 -10.91
N GLU A 174 16.15 -15.60 -11.20
CA GLU A 174 17.50 -16.07 -11.57
C GLU A 174 18.04 -15.45 -12.87
N ARG A 175 17.18 -14.83 -13.67
CA ARG A 175 17.54 -14.12 -14.91
C ARG A 175 17.67 -12.61 -14.67
N GLY A 176 17.47 -12.13 -13.45
CA GLY A 176 17.51 -10.72 -13.08
C GLY A 176 16.24 -9.94 -13.43
N ASN A 177 15.13 -10.61 -13.75
CA ASN A 177 13.84 -9.95 -13.99
C ASN A 177 13.18 -9.61 -12.66
N ARG A 178 12.63 -8.39 -12.54
CA ARG A 178 11.87 -8.01 -11.35
C ARG A 178 10.50 -8.69 -11.36
N ILE A 179 10.22 -9.47 -10.33
CA ILE A 179 8.94 -10.15 -10.12
C ILE A 179 8.25 -9.52 -8.92
N ALA A 180 6.93 -9.31 -9.01
CA ALA A 180 6.09 -8.92 -7.89
C ALA A 180 4.67 -9.47 -8.02
N PHE A 181 4.06 -9.87 -6.91
CA PHE A 181 2.70 -10.42 -6.88
C PHE A 181 2.14 -10.47 -5.44
N ASP A 182 0.81 -10.63 -5.32
CA ASP A 182 0.15 -10.90 -4.04
C ASP A 182 0.25 -12.38 -3.67
N ILE A 183 0.70 -12.65 -2.44
CA ILE A 183 0.87 -14.00 -1.89
C ILE A 183 -0.46 -14.52 -1.36
N CYS A 184 -1.09 -13.78 -0.43
CA CYS A 184 -2.32 -14.17 0.25
C CYS A 184 -2.99 -12.97 0.93
N PRO A 185 -4.27 -13.06 1.33
CA PRO A 185 -4.84 -12.11 2.30
C PRO A 185 -4.05 -12.17 3.61
N ALA A 186 -3.84 -11.00 4.23
CA ALA A 186 -3.11 -10.87 5.49
C ALA A 186 -3.96 -10.09 6.51
N ASN A 187 -3.65 -8.80 6.74
CA ASN A 187 -4.35 -8.03 7.77
C ASN A 187 -5.84 -7.80 7.44
N ILE A 188 -6.26 -7.91 6.18
CA ILE A 188 -7.67 -7.72 5.83
C ILE A 188 -8.58 -8.78 6.47
N VAL A 189 -8.14 -10.04 6.52
CA VAL A 189 -8.89 -11.14 7.16
C VAL A 189 -8.64 -11.18 8.66
N LEU A 190 -7.43 -10.86 9.13
CA LEU A 190 -7.14 -10.78 10.57
C LEU A 190 -7.96 -9.67 11.24
N ASN A 191 -8.03 -8.48 10.64
CA ASN A 191 -8.82 -7.37 11.16
C ASN A 191 -10.32 -7.67 11.12
N HIS A 192 -10.80 -8.37 10.08
CA HIS A 192 -12.19 -8.83 10.01
C HIS A 192 -12.57 -9.67 11.24
N TYR A 193 -11.78 -10.68 11.60
CA TYR A 193 -12.07 -11.52 12.77
C TYR A 193 -11.76 -10.82 14.10
N ALA A 194 -10.71 -9.98 14.17
CA ALA A 194 -10.44 -9.17 15.36
C ALA A 194 -11.61 -8.23 15.71
N SER A 195 -12.33 -7.73 14.69
CA SER A 195 -13.51 -6.87 14.89
C SER A 195 -14.65 -7.57 15.63
N GLN A 196 -14.78 -8.89 15.48
CA GLN A 196 -15.76 -9.69 16.24
C GLN A 196 -15.42 -9.77 17.74
N LEU A 197 -14.18 -9.46 18.12
CA LEU A 197 -13.73 -9.28 19.50
C LEU A 197 -13.76 -7.80 19.94
N GLY A 198 -14.37 -6.91 19.15
CA GLY A 198 -14.42 -5.47 19.42
C GLY A 198 -13.10 -4.73 19.18
N LYS A 199 -12.18 -5.29 18.37
CA LYS A 199 -10.86 -4.70 18.10
C LYS A 199 -10.70 -4.34 16.63
N THR A 200 -10.00 -3.24 16.33
CA THR A 200 -9.71 -2.86 14.95
C THR A 200 -8.65 -3.75 14.29
N TYR A 201 -7.72 -4.32 15.09
CA TYR A 201 -6.71 -5.30 14.67
C TYR A 201 -6.24 -6.13 15.88
N ASP A 202 -5.58 -7.27 15.62
CA ASP A 202 -4.95 -8.07 16.67
C ASP A 202 -3.56 -7.53 17.04
N ARG A 203 -3.54 -6.64 18.04
CA ARG A 203 -2.32 -5.97 18.47
C ARG A 203 -1.26 -6.96 18.96
N ALA A 204 -0.13 -7.00 18.23
CA ALA A 204 0.98 -7.90 18.49
C ALA A 204 0.62 -9.40 18.44
N GLY A 205 -0.45 -9.78 17.73
CA GLY A 205 -0.87 -11.17 17.60
C GLY A 205 -1.37 -11.81 18.90
N LYS A 206 -1.81 -11.01 19.88
CA LYS A 206 -2.19 -11.50 21.21
C LYS A 206 -3.38 -12.44 21.16
N GLU A 207 -4.44 -12.10 20.43
CA GLU A 207 -5.63 -12.94 20.32
C GLU A 207 -5.33 -14.22 19.54
N ALA A 208 -4.57 -14.13 18.44
CA ALA A 208 -4.13 -15.28 17.67
C ALA A 208 -3.25 -16.23 18.50
N SER A 209 -2.33 -15.71 19.32
CA SER A 209 -1.43 -16.52 20.16
C SER A 209 -2.15 -17.30 21.27
N ALA A 210 -3.33 -16.83 21.67
CA ALA A 210 -4.16 -17.49 22.69
C ALA A 210 -5.09 -18.57 22.10
N GLY A 211 -5.18 -18.67 20.77
CA GLY A 211 -5.96 -19.69 20.07
C GLY A 211 -5.18 -20.97 19.81
N LYS A 212 -5.88 -21.93 19.20
CA LYS A 212 -5.33 -23.18 18.69
C LYS A 212 -5.60 -23.29 17.20
N VAL A 213 -4.63 -23.84 16.48
CA VAL A 213 -4.78 -24.07 15.04
C VAL A 213 -5.88 -25.11 14.79
N ASN A 214 -6.92 -24.71 14.07
CA ASN A 214 -7.91 -25.61 13.51
C ASN A 214 -7.36 -26.19 12.19
N ARG A 215 -7.02 -27.49 12.21
CA ARG A 215 -6.39 -28.17 11.06
C ARG A 215 -7.31 -28.24 9.84
N GLN A 216 -8.60 -28.50 10.04
CA GLN A 216 -9.55 -28.60 8.92
C GLN A 216 -9.68 -27.28 8.18
N LEU A 217 -9.76 -26.16 8.91
CA LEU A 217 -9.77 -24.82 8.35
C LEU A 217 -8.44 -24.51 7.65
N LEU A 218 -7.31 -24.77 8.30
CA LEU A 218 -5.98 -24.53 7.71
C LEU A 218 -5.83 -25.22 6.35
N ASP A 219 -6.21 -26.49 6.30
CA ASP A 219 -6.16 -27.31 5.09
C ASP A 219 -7.12 -26.80 4.01
N ALA A 220 -8.33 -26.38 4.40
CA ALA A 220 -9.32 -25.83 3.48
C ALA A 220 -8.87 -24.50 2.84
N LEU A 221 -8.19 -23.65 3.61
CA LEU A 221 -7.62 -22.38 3.12
C LEU A 221 -6.41 -22.64 2.21
N ASN A 222 -5.47 -23.49 2.63
CA ASN A 222 -4.27 -23.80 1.84
C ASN A 222 -4.56 -24.49 0.49
N ARG A 223 -5.77 -25.04 0.30
CA ARG A 223 -6.22 -25.66 -0.96
C ARG A 223 -6.93 -24.71 -1.93
N LEU A 224 -7.00 -23.41 -1.63
CA LEU A 224 -7.62 -22.46 -2.57
C LEU A 224 -6.77 -22.36 -3.86
N GLU A 225 -7.43 -22.40 -5.02
CA GLU A 225 -6.80 -22.49 -6.34
C GLU A 225 -5.81 -21.37 -6.63
N PHE A 226 -6.05 -20.16 -6.10
CA PHE A 226 -5.17 -19.01 -6.26
C PHE A 226 -3.71 -19.31 -5.89
N TYR A 227 -3.47 -20.15 -4.88
CA TYR A 227 -2.13 -20.46 -4.40
C TYR A 227 -1.34 -21.32 -5.39
N ALA A 228 -2.00 -22.04 -6.29
CA ALA A 228 -1.36 -22.82 -7.36
C ALA A 228 -1.01 -21.99 -8.62
N LEU A 229 -1.52 -20.76 -8.74
CA LEU A 229 -1.26 -19.91 -9.91
C LEU A 229 0.19 -19.37 -9.91
N PRO A 230 0.86 -19.32 -11.07
CA PRO A 230 2.17 -18.68 -11.19
C PRO A 230 2.05 -17.15 -11.12
N PRO A 231 3.12 -16.43 -10.74
CA PRO A 231 3.21 -14.98 -10.91
C PRO A 231 3.21 -14.57 -12.40
N PRO A 232 2.79 -13.34 -12.74
CA PRO A 232 2.21 -12.32 -11.86
C PRO A 232 0.75 -12.64 -11.51
N LYS A 233 0.34 -12.38 -10.27
CA LYS A 233 -1.04 -12.55 -9.79
C LYS A 233 -1.37 -11.53 -8.71
N SER A 234 -2.63 -11.13 -8.62
CA SER A 234 -3.11 -10.11 -7.67
C SER A 234 -4.40 -10.55 -6.99
N LEU A 235 -4.66 -10.02 -5.80
CA LEU A 235 -5.85 -10.29 -4.99
C LEU A 235 -6.66 -9.02 -4.75
N GLY A 236 -7.98 -9.19 -4.73
CA GLY A 236 -8.94 -8.15 -4.35
C GLY A 236 -9.84 -8.61 -3.20
N ILE A 237 -10.54 -7.67 -2.57
CA ILE A 237 -11.52 -7.97 -1.52
C ILE A 237 -12.67 -8.84 -2.05
N GLU A 238 -12.97 -8.75 -3.34
CA GLU A 238 -13.96 -9.56 -4.05
C GLU A 238 -13.60 -11.04 -3.95
N TRP A 239 -12.32 -11.37 -4.19
CA TRP A 239 -11.83 -12.75 -4.06
C TRP A 239 -11.91 -13.23 -2.60
N VAL A 240 -11.56 -12.38 -1.64
CA VAL A 240 -11.67 -12.71 -0.20
C VAL A 240 -13.11 -13.08 0.15
N LYS A 241 -14.09 -12.28 -0.30
CA LYS A 241 -15.52 -12.52 -0.05
C LYS A 241 -16.04 -13.78 -0.74
N ALA A 242 -15.62 -14.02 -1.99
CA ALA A 242 -16.15 -15.12 -2.80
C ALA A 242 -15.50 -16.47 -2.51
N ALA A 243 -14.20 -16.50 -2.21
CA ALA A 243 -13.41 -17.72 -2.13
C ALA A 243 -12.85 -18.01 -0.73
N PHE A 244 -12.44 -16.98 0.01
CA PHE A 244 -11.72 -17.16 1.29
C PHE A 244 -12.68 -17.28 2.49
N LEU A 245 -13.50 -16.25 2.74
CA LEU A 245 -14.40 -16.21 3.90
C LEU A 245 -15.39 -17.38 3.97
N PRO A 246 -15.96 -17.89 2.85
CA PRO A 246 -16.86 -19.03 2.89
C PRO A 246 -16.22 -20.34 3.40
N ARG A 247 -14.89 -20.40 3.56
CA ARG A 247 -14.18 -21.56 4.12
C ARG A 247 -14.10 -21.56 5.63
N VAL A 248 -14.42 -20.43 6.28
CA VAL A 248 -14.37 -20.30 7.73
C VAL A 248 -15.74 -20.62 8.30
N ALA A 249 -15.85 -21.73 9.02
CA ALA A 249 -17.09 -22.14 9.68
C ALA A 249 -17.38 -21.26 10.90
N GLU A 250 -18.67 -21.01 11.15
CA GLU A 250 -19.14 -20.11 12.23
C GLU A 250 -18.98 -20.69 13.64
N ASP A 251 -18.79 -22.00 13.76
CA ASP A 251 -18.65 -22.72 15.03
C ASP A 251 -17.22 -22.70 15.60
N ILE A 252 -16.25 -22.18 14.86
CA ILE A 252 -14.86 -22.06 15.30
C ILE A 252 -14.70 -20.80 16.16
N ALA A 253 -14.12 -20.94 17.36
CA ALA A 253 -13.83 -19.81 18.21
C ALA A 253 -12.94 -18.78 17.48
N VAL A 254 -13.27 -17.49 17.59
CA VAL A 254 -12.57 -16.41 16.85
C VAL A 254 -11.05 -16.42 17.07
N ARG A 255 -10.58 -16.74 18.28
CA ARG A 255 -9.15 -16.87 18.58
C ARG A 255 -8.49 -18.02 17.82
N ASP A 256 -9.19 -19.14 17.66
CA ASP A 256 -8.72 -20.30 16.90
C ASP A 256 -8.71 -19.98 15.40
N ILE A 257 -9.69 -19.21 14.90
CA ILE A 257 -9.68 -18.66 13.54
C ILE A 257 -8.43 -17.80 13.35
N LEU A 258 -8.21 -16.79 14.20
CA LEU A 258 -7.04 -15.90 14.11
C LEU A 258 -5.71 -16.66 14.15
N CYS A 259 -5.56 -17.62 15.07
CA CYS A 259 -4.40 -18.50 15.16
C CYS A 259 -4.16 -19.27 13.84
N THR A 260 -5.24 -19.83 13.29
CA THR A 260 -5.21 -20.59 12.04
C THR A 260 -4.86 -19.71 10.85
N LEU A 261 -5.39 -18.49 10.78
CA LEU A 261 -5.08 -17.53 9.73
C LEU A 261 -3.62 -17.11 9.76
N VAL A 262 -3.06 -16.81 10.93
CA VAL A 262 -1.62 -16.51 11.07
C VAL A 262 -0.78 -17.69 10.57
N LYS A 263 -1.14 -18.93 10.92
CA LYS A 263 -0.45 -20.13 10.42
C LYS A 263 -0.55 -20.28 8.90
N HIS A 264 -1.73 -20.06 8.34
CA HIS A 264 -1.97 -20.08 6.89
C HIS A 264 -1.10 -19.04 6.17
N ILE A 265 -1.12 -17.79 6.63
CA ILE A 265 -0.33 -16.67 6.06
C ILE A 265 1.16 -17.02 6.09
N ALA A 266 1.67 -17.49 7.23
CA ALA A 266 3.07 -17.89 7.35
C ALA A 266 3.45 -19.03 6.39
N MET A 267 2.56 -20.00 6.16
CA MET A 267 2.80 -21.08 5.20
C MET A 267 2.82 -20.58 3.76
N GLN A 268 1.90 -19.71 3.37
CA GLN A 268 1.85 -19.16 2.01
C GLN A 268 3.07 -18.29 1.71
N ILE A 269 3.49 -17.45 2.67
CA ILE A 269 4.71 -16.64 2.56
C ILE A 269 5.95 -17.52 2.48
N SER A 270 6.08 -18.50 3.36
CA SER A 270 7.24 -19.41 3.35
C SER A 270 7.35 -20.23 2.07
N GLY A 271 6.23 -20.50 1.38
CA GLY A 271 6.24 -21.22 0.10
C GLY A 271 6.82 -20.42 -1.07
N VAL A 272 6.96 -19.10 -0.93
CA VAL A 272 7.49 -18.21 -1.96
C VAL A 272 9.01 -18.09 -1.89
N PHE A 273 9.58 -18.14 -0.68
CA PHE A 273 11.01 -17.96 -0.49
C PHE A 273 11.81 -19.22 -0.82
N LYS A 274 12.99 -19.03 -1.43
CA LYS A 274 13.93 -20.14 -1.65
C LYS A 274 14.33 -20.74 -0.31
N LYS A 275 14.45 -22.07 -0.25
CA LYS A 275 14.94 -22.77 0.95
C LYS A 275 16.35 -22.27 1.29
N GLY A 276 16.51 -21.69 2.47
CA GLY A 276 17.81 -21.21 2.97
C GLY A 276 18.10 -19.73 2.72
N ALA A 277 17.14 -18.97 2.18
CA ALA A 277 17.13 -17.51 2.21
C ALA A 277 16.67 -16.98 3.58
#